data_AF-A0A7V0IG93-F1
#
_entry.id   AF-A0A7V0IG93-F1
#
_cell.length_a   1.000
_cell.length_b   1.000
_cell.length_c   1.000
_cell.angle_alpha   90.00
_cell.angle_beta   90.00
_cell.angle_gamma   90.00
#
_symmetry.space_group_name_H-M   'P 1'
#
loop_
_entity.id
_entity.type
_entity.pdbx_description
1 polymer ?
#
loop_
_entity_poly.entity_id
_entity_poly.type
_entity_poly.pdbx_seq_one_letter_code
_entity_poly.pdbx_strand_id
1 'polypeptide(L)' 'TSKRKTPSHIGIYIGANRFAHASSSLGVTISSLNDPYWRKRYTGARRVIPRD' A
#
# COMPACT_ATOMS: atom_id res chain seq x y z
N THR A 1 -16.88 18.03 -12.69
CA THR A 1 -15.42 17.79 -12.78
C THR A 1 -15.08 16.50 -12.04
N SER A 2 -14.66 15.44 -12.74
CA SER A 2 -14.36 14.16 -12.09
C SER A 2 -13.03 14.27 -11.31
N LYS A 3 -13.08 14.03 -10.00
CA LYS A 3 -11.90 14.07 -9.12
C LYS A 3 -10.99 12.90 -9.50
N ARG A 4 -9.84 13.17 -10.12
CA ARG A 4 -8.84 12.13 -10.40
C ARG A 4 -8.41 11.49 -9.09
N LYS A 5 -8.58 10.16 -8.98
CA LYS A 5 -8.24 9.40 -7.78
C LYS A 5 -6.73 9.14 -7.76
N THR A 6 -5.97 10.13 -7.33
CA THR A 6 -4.52 10.04 -7.16
C THR A 6 -4.20 9.14 -5.97
N PRO A 7 -3.25 8.19 -6.09
CA PRO A 7 -2.75 7.45 -4.93
C PRO A 7 -2.19 8.43 -3.88
N SER A 8 -2.68 8.33 -2.65
CA SER A 8 -2.31 9.22 -1.53
C SER A 8 -1.54 8.51 -0.42
N HIS A 9 -1.28 7.20 -0.57
CA HIS A 9 -0.68 6.35 0.45
C HIS A 9 0.24 5.32 -0.21
N ILE A 10 1.37 5.01 0.45
CA ILE A 10 2.32 4.01 0.00
C ILE A 10 2.70 3.08 1.15
N GLY A 11 3.24 1.91 0.80
CA GLY A 11 3.82 0.99 1.76
C GLY A 11 4.77 0.02 1.08
N ILE A 12 5.60 -0.64 1.88
CA ILE A 12 6.63 -1.55 1.42
C ILE A 12 6.08 -2.97 1.52
N TYR A 13 6.02 -3.67 0.39
CA TYR A 13 5.60 -5.07 0.37
C TYR A 13 6.67 -5.94 1.02
N ILE A 14 6.26 -6.77 1.98
CA ILE A 14 7.17 -7.62 2.78
C ILE A 14 6.92 -9.11 2.57
N GLY A 15 6.06 -9.49 1.61
CA GLY A 15 5.69 -10.88 1.35
C GLY A 15 4.37 -11.30 1.99
N ALA A 16 3.91 -12.50 1.67
CA ALA A 16 2.68 -13.11 2.22
C ALA A 16 1.43 -12.22 2.18
N ASN A 17 1.23 -11.42 1.13
CA ASN A 17 0.17 -10.41 1.03
C ASN A 17 0.15 -9.40 2.18
N ARG A 18 1.31 -9.09 2.76
CA ARG A 18 1.49 -8.11 3.83
C ARG A 18 2.40 -6.97 3.37
N PHE A 19 2.18 -5.81 3.96
CA PHE A 19 2.98 -4.62 3.69
C PHE A 19 3.15 -3.79 4.96
N ALA A 20 4.33 -3.18 5.10
CA ALA A 20 4.64 -2.23 6.16
C ALA A 20 4.30 -0.81 5.69
N HIS A 21 3.65 -0.03 6.55
CA HIS A 21 3.26 1.35 6.24
C HIS A 21 3.07 2.20 7.51
N ALA A 22 3.11 3.53 7.35
CA ALA A 22 2.75 4.48 8.39
C ALA A 22 1.22 4.69 8.38
N SER A 23 0.51 4.06 9.32
CA SER A 23 -0.92 4.31 9.53
C SER A 23 -1.14 5.65 10.23
N SER A 24 -2.18 6.38 9.83
CA SER A 24 -2.55 7.65 10.46
C SER A 24 -3.02 7.50 11.90
N SER A 25 -3.50 6.31 12.30
CA SER A 25 -4.03 6.04 13.65
C SER A 25 -3.17 5.11 14.49
N LEU A 26 -2.35 4.26 13.86
CA LEU A 26 -1.59 3.20 14.55
C LEU A 26 -0.07 3.40 14.48
N GLY A 27 0.41 4.47 13.81
CA GLY A 27 1.84 4.64 13.55
C GLY A 27 2.37 3.58 12.57
N VAL A 28 3.63 3.18 12.73
CA VAL A 28 4.26 2.18 11.86
C VAL A 28 3.66 0.80 12.14
N THR A 29 3.02 0.20 11.15
CA THR A 29 2.31 -1.07 11.30
C THR A 29 2.41 -1.95 10.06
N ILE A 30 2.00 -3.21 10.21
CA ILE A 30 1.94 -4.21 9.14
C ILE A 30 0.48 -4.62 8.94
N SER A 31 -0.05 -4.34 7.76
CA SER A 31 -1.42 -4.71 7.37
C SER A 31 -1.42 -5.78 6.27
N SER A 32 -2.55 -6.45 6.07
CA SER A 32 -2.75 -7.36 4.94
C SER A 32 -3.35 -6.63 3.74
N LEU A 33 -2.85 -6.91 2.54
CA LEU A 33 -3.48 -6.47 1.29
C LEU A 33 -4.84 -7.14 1.05
N ASN A 34 -5.12 -8.26 1.75
CA ASN A 34 -6.42 -8.92 1.69
C ASN A 34 -7.49 -8.20 2.54
N ASP A 35 -7.09 -7.31 3.46
CA ASP A 35 -8.04 -6.57 4.28
C ASP A 35 -8.99 -5.75 3.40
N PRO A 36 -10.32 -5.74 3.65
CA PRO A 36 -11.29 -5.10 2.77
C PRO A 36 -10.97 -3.63 2.44
N TYR A 37 -10.40 -2.91 3.41
CA TYR A 37 -9.97 -1.52 3.24
C TYR A 37 -8.85 -1.38 2.21
N TRP A 38 -7.79 -2.20 2.33
CA TRP A 38 -6.60 -2.17 1.48
C TRP A 38 -6.86 -2.82 0.12
N ARG A 39 -7.62 -3.90 0.07
CA ARG A 39 -8.03 -4.57 -1.18
C ARG A 39 -8.75 -3.62 -2.14
N LYS A 40 -9.65 -2.77 -1.64
CA LYS A 40 -10.37 -1.76 -2.45
C LYS A 40 -9.49 -0.56 -2.84
N ARG A 41 -8.38 -0.32 -2.13
CA ARG A 41 -7.51 0.85 -2.28
C ARG A 41 -6.21 0.57 -2.99
N TYR A 42 -5.87 -0.70 -3.18
CA TYR A 42 -4.70 -1.11 -3.93
C TYR A 42 -4.83 -0.63 -5.39
N THR A 43 -3.89 0.21 -5.81
CA THR A 43 -3.84 0.77 -7.17
C THR A 43 -2.76 0.13 -8.04
N GLY A 44 -1.75 -0.49 -7.42
CA GLY A 44 -0.64 -1.13 -8.09
C GLY A 44 0.60 -1.22 -7.20
N ALA A 45 1.67 -1.82 -7.73
CA ALA A 45 2.96 -1.90 -7.08
C ALA A 45 4.09 -1.61 -8.07
N ARG A 46 5.20 -1.06 -7.56
CA ARG A 46 6.41 -0.80 -8.35
C ARG A 46 7.63 -1.29 -7.57
N ARG A 47 8.57 -1.91 -8.27
CA ARG A 47 9.90 -2.23 -7.75
C ARG A 47 10.84 -1.07 -8.04
N VAL A 48 11.44 -0.51 -6.99
CA VAL A 48 12.42 0.59 -7.10
C VAL A 48 13.86 0.09 -7.11
N ILE A 49 14.08 -1.14 -6.66
CA ILE A 49 15.40 -1.77 -6.63
C ILE A 49 15.68 -2.33 -8.03
N PRO A 50 16.80 -1.94 -8.68
CA PRO A 50 17.22 -2.51 -9.96
C PRO A 50 17.36 -4.03 -9.89
N ARG A 51 17.25 -4.68 -11.04
CA ARG A 51 17.76 -6.03 -11.23
C ARG A 51 19.10 -5.84 -11.92
N ASP A 52 20.18 -6.16 -11.23
CA ASP A 52 21.53 -6.16 -11.80
C ASP A 52 21.63 -7.12 -12.99
#